data_AF-A0A5B0RNG3-F1
#
_entry.id   AF-A0A5B0RNG3-F1
#
_cell.length_a   1.000
_cell.length_b   1.000
_cell.length_c   1.000
_cell.angle_alpha   90.00
_cell.angle_beta   90.00
_cell.angle_gamma   90.00
#
_symmetry.space_group_name_H-M   'P 1'
#
loop_
_entity.id
_entity.type
_entity.pdbx_description
1 polymer ?
#
loop_
_entity_poly.entity_id
_entity_poly.type
_entity_poly.pdbx_seq_one_letter_code
_entity_poly.pdbx_strand_id
1 'polypeptide(L)'
;MLALALVNSLTASFTTIITPTPMTVNVPIEGTELNLFSKKFAQLVANVEQSNAFPKINADQAKINQQISAVIGPVGLTSAYTSASRQLGYPGLITYLGTSFNSTTGGIVPAVPATQDAMEIDSDGPFNHNFRRYKLAFRFVDSTFKPSKKFPYHYTTIQQGFTTDINCRVLPANPTPQQAAFSVHPENNLILPGKDSNSSVWKYSVQCPSQGLPSFPTNRSIIMDPSGNMLLSQTCPGITFDGHEVPGSQLLILAGYGPMYSYITPRACEFMPYLTVSEVQYSSSSIVNISRIISREAVTPETAPIASTVLSSVRHTMNQYVSYRQNKVGDDVASLYGILSSIDSSNDLLLNRILVSHDVFS
;
A
#
# COMPACT_ATOMS: atom_id res chain seq x y z
N MET A 1 -38.41 -53.67 2.14
CA MET A 1 -37.13 -53.42 2.85
C MET A 1 -36.08 -52.79 1.94
N LEU A 2 -35.70 -53.42 0.81
CA LEU A 2 -34.68 -52.89 -0.10
C LEU A 2 -35.01 -51.50 -0.67
N ALA A 3 -36.27 -51.28 -1.08
CA ALA A 3 -36.74 -49.98 -1.58
C ALA A 3 -36.72 -48.88 -0.50
N LEU A 4 -37.01 -49.23 0.76
CA LEU A 4 -36.97 -48.28 1.88
C LEU A 4 -35.52 -47.87 2.20
N ALA A 5 -34.60 -48.84 2.14
CA ALA A 5 -33.16 -48.58 2.28
C ALA A 5 -32.61 -47.71 1.14
N LEU A 6 -33.08 -47.94 -0.09
CA LEU A 6 -32.73 -47.14 -1.28
C LEU A 6 -33.26 -45.70 -1.19
N VAL A 7 -34.52 -45.53 -0.78
CA VAL A 7 -35.10 -44.18 -0.62
C VAL A 7 -34.40 -43.43 0.51
N ASN A 8 -34.10 -44.09 1.63
CA ASN A 8 -33.38 -43.49 2.76
C ASN A 8 -31.91 -43.17 2.41
N SER A 9 -31.24 -43.99 1.59
CA SER A 9 -29.88 -43.70 1.16
C SER A 9 -29.82 -42.59 0.11
N LEU A 10 -30.83 -42.51 -0.78
CA LEU A 10 -30.99 -41.40 -1.72
C LEU A 10 -31.30 -40.09 -1.00
N THR A 11 -32.20 -40.10 -0.01
CA THR A 11 -32.46 -38.92 0.82
C THR A 11 -31.23 -38.53 1.59
N ALA A 12 -30.53 -39.45 2.26
CA ALA A 12 -29.28 -39.17 2.98
C ALA A 12 -28.22 -38.56 2.06
N SER A 13 -28.02 -39.13 0.87
CA SER A 13 -27.09 -38.60 -0.15
C SER A 13 -27.50 -37.21 -0.62
N PHE A 14 -28.80 -36.98 -0.84
CA PHE A 14 -29.34 -35.70 -1.26
C PHE A 14 -29.21 -34.64 -0.16
N THR A 15 -29.53 -34.96 1.10
CA THR A 15 -29.26 -34.08 2.25
C THR A 15 -27.77 -33.80 2.41
N THR A 16 -26.88 -34.75 2.15
CA THR A 16 -25.43 -34.51 2.23
C THR A 16 -24.96 -33.54 1.14
N ILE A 17 -25.59 -33.56 -0.04
CA ILE A 17 -25.33 -32.61 -1.13
C ILE A 17 -25.86 -31.21 -0.78
N ILE A 18 -27.05 -31.11 -0.17
CA ILE A 18 -27.68 -29.82 0.14
C ILE A 18 -27.12 -29.19 1.43
N THR A 19 -26.64 -30.01 2.37
CA THR A 19 -26.01 -29.58 3.63
C THR A 19 -24.62 -30.20 3.77
N PRO A 20 -23.63 -29.69 3.00
CA PRO A 20 -22.26 -30.16 3.13
C PRO A 20 -21.76 -29.92 4.56
N THR A 21 -21.21 -30.96 5.17
CA THR A 21 -20.58 -30.84 6.49
C THR A 21 -19.14 -30.36 6.32
N PRO A 22 -18.74 -29.21 6.87
CA PRO A 22 -17.36 -28.76 6.81
C PRO A 22 -16.46 -29.74 7.58
N MET A 23 -15.34 -30.13 6.98
CA MET A 23 -14.32 -30.95 7.64
C MET A 23 -13.09 -30.08 7.96
N THR A 24 -12.71 -30.04 9.23
CA THR A 24 -11.47 -29.39 9.66
C THR A 24 -10.35 -30.42 9.72
N VAL A 25 -9.32 -30.24 8.91
CA VAL A 25 -8.12 -31.08 8.92
C VAL A 25 -6.97 -30.27 9.52
N ASN A 26 -6.46 -30.71 10.65
CA ASN A 26 -5.32 -30.05 11.31
C ASN A 26 -4.02 -30.51 10.67
N VAL A 27 -3.47 -29.71 9.77
CA VAL A 27 -2.16 -29.95 9.15
C VAL A 27 -1.23 -28.80 9.50
N PRO A 28 -0.12 -29.06 10.22
CA PRO A 28 0.84 -28.02 10.53
C PRO A 28 1.52 -27.52 9.25
N ILE A 29 1.71 -26.21 9.17
CA ILE A 29 2.42 -25.53 8.10
C ILE A 29 3.70 -24.91 8.66
N GLU A 30 4.76 -24.90 7.85
CA GLU A 30 6.03 -24.23 8.15
C GLU A 30 6.30 -23.14 7.11
N GLY A 31 7.02 -22.09 7.53
CA GLY A 31 7.40 -20.97 6.70
C GLY A 31 8.52 -20.16 7.35
N THR A 32 9.07 -19.21 6.59
CA THR A 32 10.06 -18.27 7.13
C THR A 32 9.34 -17.10 7.76
N GLU A 33 9.49 -16.90 9.06
CA GLU A 33 8.99 -15.71 9.74
C GLU A 33 10.05 -14.60 9.71
N LEU A 34 9.74 -13.49 9.04
CA LEU A 34 10.50 -12.26 9.19
C LEU A 34 9.96 -11.53 10.41
N ASN A 35 10.72 -11.52 11.50
CA ASN A 35 10.33 -10.81 12.71
C ASN A 35 10.63 -9.30 12.57
N LEU A 36 9.62 -8.54 12.15
CA LEU A 36 9.65 -7.08 12.02
C LEU A 36 9.79 -6.38 13.39
N PHE A 37 9.48 -7.07 14.49
CA PHE A 37 9.60 -6.57 15.86
C PHE A 37 11.03 -6.69 16.40
N SER A 38 11.93 -7.38 15.71
CA SER A 38 13.26 -7.63 16.26
C SER A 38 14.13 -6.36 16.19
N LYS A 39 14.71 -5.97 17.34
CA LYS A 39 15.70 -4.88 17.43
C LYS A 39 16.86 -5.09 16.45
N LYS A 40 17.25 -6.34 16.24
CA LYS A 40 18.30 -6.70 15.28
C LYS A 40 17.89 -6.36 13.84
N PHE A 41 16.66 -6.67 13.42
CA PHE A 41 16.19 -6.30 12.09
C PHE A 41 16.12 -4.77 11.93
N ALA A 42 15.61 -4.05 12.93
CA ALA A 42 15.60 -2.58 12.90
C ALA A 42 17.00 -1.98 12.78
N GLN A 43 17.99 -2.54 13.49
CA GLN A 43 19.39 -2.15 13.37
C GLN A 43 19.97 -2.42 11.98
N LEU A 44 19.64 -3.57 11.37
CA LEU A 44 20.07 -3.89 10.00
C LEU A 44 19.45 -2.97 8.95
N VAL A 45 18.20 -2.54 9.16
CA VAL A 45 17.53 -1.57 8.28
C VAL A 45 18.12 -0.17 8.46
N ALA A 46 18.48 0.21 9.69
CA ALA A 46 19.05 1.52 9.99
C ALA A 46 20.53 1.65 9.60
N ASN A 47 21.30 0.56 9.67
CA ASN A 47 22.75 0.56 9.48
C ASN A 47 23.15 -0.12 8.18
N VAL A 48 23.43 0.70 7.16
CA VAL A 48 23.87 0.26 5.84
C VAL A 48 25.19 -0.51 5.89
N GLU A 49 26.12 -0.18 6.79
CA GLU A 49 27.40 -0.90 6.92
C GLU A 49 27.20 -2.32 7.45
N GLN A 50 26.32 -2.50 8.45
CA GLN A 50 25.97 -3.82 8.96
C GLN A 50 25.14 -4.62 7.94
N SER A 51 24.28 -3.95 7.16
CA SER A 51 23.57 -4.56 6.04
C SER A 51 24.54 -5.06 4.96
N ASN A 52 25.58 -4.27 4.65
CA ASN A 52 26.62 -4.63 3.68
C ASN A 52 27.56 -5.75 4.16
N ALA A 53 27.53 -6.10 5.44
CA ALA A 53 28.28 -7.24 5.99
C ALA A 53 27.61 -8.60 5.67
N PHE A 54 26.37 -8.60 5.19
CA PHE A 54 25.75 -9.82 4.64
C PHE A 54 26.37 -10.18 3.29
N PRO A 55 26.35 -11.47 2.90
CA PRO A 55 26.89 -11.91 1.63
C PRO A 55 26.33 -11.06 0.48
N LYS A 56 27.23 -10.49 -0.33
CA LYS A 56 26.81 -9.76 -1.54
C LYS A 56 25.99 -10.70 -2.40
N ILE A 57 24.79 -10.25 -2.76
CA ILE A 57 23.93 -10.93 -3.71
C ILE A 57 24.72 -11.23 -4.98
N ASN A 58 24.62 -12.47 -5.49
CA ASN A 58 25.25 -12.83 -6.75
C ASN A 58 24.51 -12.13 -7.93
N ALA A 59 25.08 -12.19 -9.14
CA ALA A 59 24.52 -11.48 -10.29
C ALA A 59 23.05 -11.88 -10.60
N ASP A 60 22.71 -13.15 -10.42
CA ASP A 60 21.35 -13.66 -10.63
C ASP A 60 20.37 -13.10 -9.58
N GLN A 61 20.77 -13.11 -8.31
CA GLN A 61 20.01 -12.51 -7.22
C GLN A 61 19.85 -10.99 -7.38
N ALA A 62 20.87 -10.31 -7.92
CA ALA A 62 20.78 -8.88 -8.22
C ALA A 62 19.75 -8.59 -9.32
N LYS A 63 19.72 -9.39 -10.39
CA LYS A 63 18.71 -9.28 -11.46
C LYS A 63 17.30 -9.52 -10.91
N ILE A 64 17.12 -10.52 -10.05
CA ILE A 64 15.83 -10.81 -9.43
C ILE A 64 15.41 -9.69 -8.49
N ASN A 65 16.31 -9.15 -7.68
CA ASN A 65 16.02 -8.02 -6.80
C ASN A 65 15.62 -6.76 -7.59
N GLN A 66 16.23 -6.50 -8.74
CA GLN A 66 15.83 -5.40 -9.62
C GLN A 66 14.40 -5.60 -10.17
N GLN A 67 14.06 -6.82 -10.56
CA GLN A 67 12.71 -7.15 -11.07
C GLN A 67 11.66 -7.11 -9.96
N ILE A 68 11.97 -7.61 -8.76
CA ILE A 68 11.11 -7.47 -7.57
C ILE A 68 10.88 -6.00 -7.26
N SER A 69 11.94 -5.19 -7.27
CA SER A 69 11.86 -3.74 -7.02
C SER A 69 10.97 -3.03 -8.05
N ALA A 70 10.98 -3.47 -9.31
CA ALA A 70 10.13 -2.93 -10.36
C ALA A 70 8.63 -3.26 -10.17
N VAL A 71 8.29 -4.28 -9.36
CA VAL A 71 6.91 -4.73 -9.11
C VAL A 71 6.32 -4.23 -7.81
N ILE A 72 7.16 -4.03 -6.79
CA ILE A 72 6.70 -3.53 -5.49
C ILE A 72 5.93 -2.22 -5.64
N GLY A 73 6.36 -1.34 -6.57
CA GLY A 73 5.66 -0.10 -6.87
C GLY A 73 4.21 -0.31 -7.35
N PRO A 74 3.98 -0.96 -8.50
CA PRO A 74 2.65 -1.32 -8.99
C PRO A 74 1.77 -2.04 -7.98
N VAL A 75 2.35 -2.97 -7.21
CA VAL A 75 1.64 -3.73 -6.17
C VAL A 75 1.15 -2.82 -5.06
N GLY A 76 2.03 -1.95 -4.55
CA GLY A 76 1.68 -0.99 -3.50
C GLY A 76 0.60 0.02 -3.93
N LEU A 77 0.63 0.47 -5.20
CA LEU A 77 -0.42 1.34 -5.72
C LEU A 77 -1.75 0.58 -5.89
N THR A 78 -1.70 -0.66 -6.36
CA THR A 78 -2.92 -1.45 -6.51
C THR A 78 -3.55 -1.80 -5.18
N SER A 79 -2.74 -2.16 -4.18
CA SER A 79 -3.23 -2.44 -2.83
C SER A 79 -3.88 -1.20 -2.21
N ALA A 80 -3.27 -0.03 -2.38
CA ALA A 80 -3.84 1.26 -1.94
C ALA A 80 -5.20 1.55 -2.62
N TYR A 81 -5.26 1.42 -3.94
CA TYR A 81 -6.52 1.62 -4.70
C TYR A 81 -7.60 0.63 -4.26
N THR A 82 -7.21 -0.62 -3.96
CA THR A 82 -8.12 -1.69 -3.50
C THR A 82 -8.64 -1.42 -2.09
N SER A 83 -7.78 -0.99 -1.17
CA SER A 83 -8.15 -0.55 0.18
C SER A 83 -9.17 0.59 0.11
N ALA A 84 -8.86 1.60 -0.71
CA ALA A 84 -9.74 2.75 -0.90
C ALA A 84 -11.10 2.35 -1.47
N SER A 85 -11.10 1.57 -2.54
CA SER A 85 -12.31 1.08 -3.18
C SER A 85 -13.20 0.28 -2.22
N ARG A 86 -12.62 -0.55 -1.35
CA ARG A 86 -13.35 -1.29 -0.32
C ARG A 86 -14.03 -0.37 0.68
N GLN A 87 -13.34 0.64 1.21
CA GLN A 87 -13.92 1.59 2.18
C GLN A 87 -15.06 2.43 1.58
N LEU A 88 -15.02 2.63 0.27
CA LEU A 88 -16.07 3.32 -0.49
C LEU A 88 -17.22 2.38 -0.90
N GLY A 89 -17.08 1.08 -0.64
CA GLY A 89 -18.14 0.09 -0.87
C GLY A 89 -18.17 -0.49 -2.28
N TYR A 90 -17.07 -0.43 -3.05
CA TYR A 90 -16.99 -1.03 -4.38
C TYR A 90 -16.56 -2.51 -4.30
N PRO A 91 -17.46 -3.47 -4.57
CA PRO A 91 -17.09 -4.89 -4.66
C PRO A 91 -16.47 -5.19 -6.04
N GLY A 92 -15.52 -6.11 -6.09
CA GLY A 92 -14.99 -6.66 -7.34
C GLY A 92 -13.51 -7.01 -7.34
N LEU A 93 -13.07 -7.52 -8.50
CA LEU A 93 -11.66 -7.68 -8.86
C LEU A 93 -11.18 -6.37 -9.50
N ILE A 94 -10.14 -5.79 -8.93
CA ILE A 94 -9.49 -4.58 -9.41
C ILE A 94 -8.20 -4.99 -10.10
N THR A 95 -8.08 -4.69 -11.38
CA THR A 95 -6.83 -4.84 -12.12
C THR A 95 -6.22 -3.47 -12.33
N TYR A 96 -5.02 -3.25 -11.80
CA TYR A 96 -4.34 -1.97 -11.85
C TYR A 96 -2.85 -2.20 -12.11
N LEU A 97 -2.28 -1.44 -13.06
CA LEU A 97 -0.89 -1.61 -13.53
C LEU A 97 -0.51 -3.08 -13.82
N GLY A 98 -1.41 -3.82 -14.49
CA GLY A 98 -1.21 -5.23 -14.84
C GLY A 98 -1.37 -6.21 -13.68
N THR A 99 -1.74 -5.73 -12.49
CA THR A 99 -1.86 -6.53 -11.27
C THR A 99 -3.31 -6.62 -10.81
N SER A 100 -3.82 -7.83 -10.51
CA SER A 100 -5.21 -8.03 -10.10
C SER A 100 -5.37 -8.37 -8.61
N PHE A 101 -6.19 -7.59 -7.89
CA PHE A 101 -6.55 -7.78 -6.47
C PHE A 101 -8.05 -7.84 -6.27
N ASN A 102 -8.49 -8.60 -5.26
CA ASN A 102 -9.89 -8.56 -4.86
C ASN A 102 -10.10 -7.40 -3.87
N SER A 103 -11.06 -6.53 -4.12
CA SER A 103 -11.53 -5.49 -3.16
C SER A 103 -11.73 -6.02 -1.74
N THR A 104 -12.14 -7.29 -1.58
CA THR A 104 -12.32 -7.90 -0.26
C THR A 104 -11.02 -8.07 0.53
N THR A 105 -9.85 -8.06 -0.12
CA THR A 105 -8.56 -8.08 0.60
C THR A 105 -8.29 -6.77 1.32
N GLY A 106 -8.98 -5.67 0.99
CA GLY A 106 -8.79 -4.37 1.65
C GLY A 106 -7.36 -3.84 1.59
N GLY A 107 -6.60 -4.18 0.55
CA GLY A 107 -5.21 -3.75 0.40
C GLY A 107 -4.17 -4.65 1.05
N ILE A 108 -4.57 -5.76 1.70
CA ILE A 108 -3.61 -6.73 2.23
C ILE A 108 -2.88 -7.42 1.08
N VAL A 109 -1.55 -7.42 1.13
CA VAL A 109 -0.73 -8.18 0.19
C VAL A 109 -0.43 -9.56 0.77
N PRO A 110 -0.74 -10.66 0.08
CA PRO A 110 -0.45 -11.99 0.59
C PRO A 110 1.05 -12.22 0.76
N ALA A 111 1.45 -12.97 1.79
CA ALA A 111 2.82 -13.45 1.91
C ALA A 111 3.18 -14.35 0.70
N VAL A 112 4.09 -13.87 -0.15
CA VAL A 112 4.50 -14.51 -1.42
C VAL A 112 5.58 -15.58 -1.16
N PRO A 113 5.53 -16.75 -1.82
CA PRO A 113 6.34 -17.93 -1.48
C PRO A 113 7.81 -17.92 -1.83
N ALA A 114 8.52 -18.66 -0.99
CA ALA A 114 9.81 -19.30 -1.22
C ALA A 114 9.68 -20.53 -2.14
N THR A 115 9.49 -20.33 -3.44
CA THR A 115 9.83 -21.33 -4.47
C THR A 115 10.49 -20.63 -5.65
N GLN A 116 11.54 -21.25 -6.19
CA GLN A 116 12.27 -20.79 -7.38
C GLN A 116 11.33 -20.43 -8.53
N ASP A 117 10.19 -21.09 -8.70
CA ASP A 117 9.20 -20.83 -9.77
C ASP A 117 8.46 -19.48 -9.66
N ALA A 118 8.32 -18.90 -8.47
CA ALA A 118 7.79 -17.53 -8.34
C ALA A 118 8.83 -16.48 -8.77
N MET A 119 10.10 -16.90 -8.77
CA MET A 119 11.27 -16.20 -9.29
C MET A 119 11.74 -16.79 -10.63
N GLU A 120 10.99 -17.72 -11.25
CA GLU A 120 11.11 -18.08 -12.68
C GLU A 120 10.47 -16.93 -13.44
N ILE A 121 11.18 -15.82 -13.36
CA ILE A 121 10.94 -14.65 -14.16
C ILE A 121 11.31 -15.07 -15.57
N ASP A 122 10.30 -15.21 -16.41
CA ASP A 122 10.48 -15.24 -17.85
C ASP A 122 11.33 -14.02 -18.22
N SER A 123 12.60 -14.26 -18.56
CA SER A 123 13.55 -13.18 -18.85
C SER A 123 13.19 -12.42 -20.11
N ASP A 124 12.30 -12.99 -20.93
CA ASP A 124 12.03 -12.57 -22.30
C ASP A 124 10.58 -12.05 -22.47
N GLY A 125 9.75 -12.11 -21.43
CA GLY A 125 8.36 -11.67 -21.43
C GLY A 125 8.10 -10.38 -20.64
N PRO A 126 7.16 -9.51 -21.07
CA PRO A 126 6.71 -8.39 -20.25
C PRO A 126 6.08 -8.89 -18.96
N PHE A 127 6.56 -8.37 -17.83
CA PHE A 127 6.25 -8.84 -16.48
C PHE A 127 4.78 -8.54 -16.11
N ASN A 128 3.91 -9.56 -16.17
CA ASN A 128 2.48 -9.49 -15.82
C ASN A 128 2.19 -10.42 -14.64
N HIS A 129 2.14 -9.87 -13.43
CA HIS A 129 1.86 -10.65 -12.24
C HIS A 129 0.37 -10.68 -11.89
N ASN A 130 -0.27 -11.73 -12.38
CA ASN A 130 -1.53 -12.15 -11.80
C ASN A 130 -1.26 -12.88 -10.48
N PHE A 131 -1.47 -12.20 -9.34
CA PHE A 131 -1.19 -12.75 -8.00
C PHE A 131 -1.96 -14.04 -7.69
N ARG A 132 -3.03 -14.33 -8.42
CA ARG A 132 -3.73 -15.62 -8.35
C ARG A 132 -2.87 -16.81 -8.78
N ARG A 133 -1.78 -16.57 -9.50
CA ARG A 133 -0.86 -17.61 -10.00
C ARG A 133 0.27 -17.93 -9.01
N TYR A 134 0.54 -17.04 -8.05
CA TYR A 134 1.53 -17.35 -7.03
C TYR A 134 0.98 -18.42 -6.10
N LYS A 135 1.83 -19.41 -5.82
CA LYS A 135 1.62 -20.32 -4.69
C LYS A 135 1.74 -19.52 -3.40
N LEU A 136 1.50 -20.11 -2.25
CA LEU A 136 1.51 -19.38 -0.98
C LEU A 136 2.76 -19.73 -0.18
N ALA A 137 3.26 -18.79 0.64
CA ALA A 137 4.56 -18.87 1.33
C ALA A 137 4.67 -19.84 2.51
N PHE A 138 3.96 -20.95 2.43
CA PHE A 138 4.04 -21.99 3.44
C PHE A 138 4.19 -23.35 2.77
N ARG A 139 4.82 -24.25 3.50
CA ARG A 139 4.88 -25.66 3.16
C ARG A 139 4.09 -26.41 4.20
N PHE A 140 3.35 -27.43 3.77
CA PHE A 140 2.83 -28.39 4.73
C PHE A 140 4.03 -29.16 5.30
N VAL A 141 4.10 -29.26 6.63
CA VAL A 141 5.14 -30.05 7.30
C VAL A 141 5.07 -31.51 6.82
N ASP A 142 3.85 -32.01 6.62
CA ASP A 142 3.64 -33.24 5.87
C ASP A 142 3.72 -32.99 4.36
N SER A 143 4.86 -33.33 3.77
CA SER A 143 5.10 -33.21 2.32
C SER A 143 4.18 -34.10 1.46
N THR A 144 3.52 -35.10 2.06
CA THR A 144 2.57 -35.98 1.37
C THR A 144 1.16 -35.39 1.35
N PHE A 145 0.86 -34.45 2.26
CA PHE A 145 -0.43 -33.78 2.29
C PHE A 145 -0.59 -32.86 1.09
N LYS A 146 -1.58 -33.17 0.25
CA LYS A 146 -1.96 -32.35 -0.90
C LYS A 146 -3.44 -32.01 -0.78
N PRO A 147 -3.79 -30.73 -0.55
CA PRO A 147 -5.19 -30.30 -0.58
C PRO A 147 -5.85 -30.77 -1.87
N SER A 148 -7.04 -31.37 -1.75
CA SER A 148 -7.78 -31.81 -2.92
C SER A 148 -8.11 -30.60 -3.80
N LYS A 149 -7.79 -30.69 -5.10
CA LYS A 149 -8.21 -29.67 -6.08
C LYS A 149 -9.73 -29.65 -6.32
N LYS A 150 -10.44 -30.69 -5.86
CA LYS A 150 -11.89 -30.86 -6.08
C LYS A 150 -12.75 -30.19 -5.02
N PHE A 151 -12.17 -29.86 -3.87
CA PHE A 151 -12.89 -29.25 -2.77
C PHE A 151 -12.28 -27.88 -2.45
N PRO A 152 -13.10 -26.84 -2.25
CA PRO A 152 -12.59 -25.58 -1.73
C PRO A 152 -12.03 -25.83 -0.33
N TYR A 153 -10.89 -25.21 -0.04
CA TYR A 153 -10.28 -25.28 1.27
C TYR A 153 -9.89 -23.89 1.74
N HIS A 154 -9.89 -23.74 3.06
CA HIS A 154 -9.44 -22.53 3.74
C HIS A 154 -8.34 -22.90 4.70
N TYR A 155 -7.35 -22.04 4.83
CA TYR A 155 -6.34 -22.17 5.85
C TYR A 155 -6.09 -20.80 6.47
N THR A 156 -5.58 -20.82 7.68
CA THR A 156 -5.34 -19.62 8.47
C THR A 156 -3.86 -19.55 8.78
N THR A 157 -3.29 -18.35 8.70
CA THR A 157 -1.89 -18.08 9.05
C THR A 157 -1.80 -16.79 9.84
N ILE A 158 -0.70 -16.64 10.57
CA ILE A 158 -0.37 -15.41 11.30
C ILE A 158 0.59 -14.60 10.42
N GLN A 159 0.27 -13.34 10.20
CA GLN A 159 1.09 -12.42 9.41
C GLN A 159 1.47 -11.21 10.24
N GLN A 160 2.72 -10.77 10.06
CA GLN A 160 3.23 -9.52 10.60
C GLN A 160 3.24 -8.49 9.47
N GLY A 161 2.82 -7.27 9.78
CA GLY A 161 2.84 -6.18 8.82
C GLY A 161 2.84 -4.83 9.52
N PHE A 162 2.82 -3.77 8.71
CA PHE A 162 2.50 -2.44 9.19
C PHE A 162 1.02 -2.18 8.92
N THR A 163 0.38 -1.46 9.82
CA THR A 163 -0.88 -0.75 9.55
C THR A 163 -0.70 0.69 9.99
N THR A 164 -1.52 1.61 9.52
CA THR A 164 -1.38 3.01 9.93
C THR A 164 -2.73 3.57 10.32
N ASP A 165 -2.76 4.47 11.30
CA ASP A 165 -3.92 5.36 11.46
C ASP A 165 -3.65 6.61 10.64
N ILE A 166 -4.59 6.94 9.74
CA ILE A 166 -4.54 8.15 8.92
C ILE A 166 -5.60 9.11 9.41
N ASN A 167 -5.20 10.35 9.66
CA ASN A 167 -6.13 11.45 9.88
C ASN A 167 -5.75 12.60 8.95
N CYS A 168 -6.71 13.19 8.24
CA CYS A 168 -6.47 14.29 7.30
C CYS A 168 -7.24 15.54 7.72
N ARG A 169 -6.58 16.70 7.63
CA ARG A 169 -7.14 18.01 7.97
C ARG A 169 -6.74 19.04 6.91
N VAL A 170 -7.69 19.91 6.54
CA VAL A 170 -7.43 21.04 5.64
C VAL A 170 -6.44 21.99 6.31
N LEU A 171 -5.49 22.52 5.54
CA LEU A 171 -4.53 23.50 6.05
C LEU A 171 -5.23 24.83 6.35
N PRO A 172 -4.78 25.58 7.37
CA PRO A 172 -5.29 26.92 7.62
C PRO A 172 -4.95 27.84 6.44
N ALA A 173 -5.89 28.72 6.05
CA ALA A 173 -5.69 29.66 4.95
C ALA A 173 -4.56 30.67 5.22
N ASN A 174 -4.38 31.05 6.50
CA ASN A 174 -3.33 31.95 6.95
C ASN A 174 -2.49 31.26 8.04
N PRO A 175 -1.54 30.39 7.67
CA PRO A 175 -0.74 29.63 8.63
C PRO A 175 0.25 30.55 9.37
N THR A 176 0.44 30.30 10.67
CA THR A 176 1.57 30.87 11.41
C THR A 176 2.88 30.14 11.05
N PRO A 177 4.07 30.69 11.38
CA PRO A 177 5.36 30.02 11.16
C PRO A 177 5.51 28.65 11.85
N GLN A 178 4.67 28.35 12.83
CA GLN A 178 4.64 27.09 13.57
C GLN A 178 3.63 26.09 13.01
N GLN A 179 2.75 26.52 12.10
CA GLN A 179 1.71 25.67 11.50
C GLN A 179 2.18 25.07 10.19
N ALA A 180 1.53 23.97 9.80
CA ALA A 180 1.72 23.37 8.49
C ALA A 180 1.26 24.33 7.39
N ALA A 181 2.10 24.52 6.37
CA ALA A 181 1.78 25.37 5.23
C ALA A 181 2.24 24.74 3.92
N PHE A 182 1.55 25.09 2.84
CA PHE A 182 1.87 24.64 1.50
C PHE A 182 1.71 25.81 0.53
N SER A 183 2.70 26.04 -0.33
CA SER A 183 2.63 27.12 -1.31
C SER A 183 3.29 26.70 -2.62
N VAL A 184 2.75 27.21 -3.74
CA VAL A 184 3.20 26.89 -5.09
C VAL A 184 3.25 28.15 -5.91
N HIS A 185 4.37 28.30 -6.61
CA HIS A 185 4.69 29.49 -7.37
C HIS A 185 5.28 29.05 -8.72
N PRO A 186 4.77 29.54 -9.85
CA PRO A 186 5.43 29.35 -11.12
C PRO A 186 6.73 30.15 -11.11
N GLU A 187 7.83 29.50 -11.48
CA GLU A 187 9.10 30.16 -11.74
C GLU A 187 9.12 30.59 -13.20
N ASN A 188 8.70 31.84 -13.41
CA ASN A 188 8.74 32.48 -14.71
C ASN A 188 10.22 32.71 -15.12
N ASN A 189 10.53 32.52 -16.41
CA ASN A 189 11.83 32.78 -17.05
C ASN A 189 12.95 31.73 -16.90
N LEU A 190 12.64 30.48 -16.53
CA LEU A 190 13.63 29.39 -16.63
C LEU A 190 13.60 28.72 -18.01
N ILE A 191 14.65 28.92 -18.80
CA ILE A 191 14.86 28.19 -20.06
C ILE A 191 15.61 26.90 -19.73
N LEU A 192 14.93 25.76 -19.84
CA LEU A 192 15.57 24.45 -19.65
C LEU A 192 16.32 24.03 -20.93
N PRO A 193 17.61 23.68 -20.85
CA PRO A 193 18.36 23.23 -22.03
C PRO A 193 17.76 21.94 -22.58
N GLY A 194 17.38 21.95 -23.87
CA GLY A 194 16.78 20.79 -24.56
C GLY A 194 15.27 20.65 -24.42
N LYS A 195 14.57 21.62 -23.84
CA LYS A 195 13.09 21.71 -23.82
C LYS A 195 12.65 23.00 -24.52
N ASP A 196 11.64 22.88 -25.39
CA ASP A 196 11.03 24.05 -26.03
C ASP A 196 10.53 25.06 -24.98
N SER A 197 10.52 26.33 -25.37
CA SER A 197 10.26 27.55 -24.59
C SER A 197 8.92 27.63 -23.83
N ASN A 198 8.13 26.56 -23.80
CA ASN A 198 6.81 26.47 -23.17
C ASN A 198 6.77 25.61 -21.89
N SER A 199 7.92 25.12 -21.39
CA SER A 199 7.94 24.42 -20.11
C SER A 199 8.13 25.38 -18.94
N SER A 200 7.10 25.54 -18.09
CA SER A 200 7.18 26.30 -16.84
C SER A 200 7.78 25.44 -15.73
N VAL A 201 8.81 25.96 -15.05
CA VAL A 201 9.29 25.33 -13.81
C VAL A 201 8.38 25.83 -12.69
N TRP A 202 7.87 24.92 -11.87
CA TRP A 202 7.06 25.26 -10.71
C TRP A 202 7.86 24.97 -9.45
N LYS A 203 7.94 25.97 -8.57
CA LYS A 203 8.51 25.82 -7.24
C LYS A 203 7.38 25.65 -6.25
N TYR A 204 7.50 24.66 -5.38
CA TYR A 204 6.59 24.48 -4.28
C TYR A 204 7.37 24.42 -2.97
N SER A 205 6.80 25.03 -1.95
CA SER A 205 7.38 25.04 -0.61
C SER A 205 6.40 24.42 0.37
N VAL A 206 6.94 23.63 1.28
CA VAL A 206 6.19 23.00 2.36
C VAL A 206 6.82 23.36 3.68
N GLN A 207 6.00 23.84 4.60
CA GLN A 207 6.40 24.15 5.96
C GLN A 207 5.85 23.08 6.89
N CYS A 208 6.74 22.43 7.63
CA CYS A 208 6.36 21.46 8.65
C CYS A 208 6.00 22.19 9.94
N PRO A 209 4.95 21.75 10.66
CA PRO A 209 4.59 22.34 11.93
C PRO A 209 5.68 22.10 12.98
N SER A 210 5.78 22.98 13.97
CA SER A 210 6.79 22.92 15.03
C SER A 210 6.26 23.53 16.32
N GLN A 211 6.52 22.87 17.46
CA GLN A 211 6.26 23.42 18.80
C GLN A 211 7.34 24.42 19.25
N GLY A 212 8.48 24.45 18.57
CA GLY A 212 9.64 25.27 18.94
C GLY A 212 9.94 26.36 17.92
N LEU A 213 11.22 26.46 17.54
CA LEU A 213 11.62 27.35 16.44
C LEU A 213 10.97 26.88 15.14
N PRO A 214 10.46 27.80 14.30
CA PRO A 214 9.94 27.48 12.98
C PRO A 214 10.96 26.70 12.17
N SER A 215 10.54 25.59 11.58
CA SER A 215 11.37 24.88 10.60
C SER A 215 11.45 25.72 9.32
N PHE A 216 12.62 25.72 8.66
CA PHE A 216 12.73 26.36 7.36
C PHE A 216 11.84 25.61 6.34
N PRO A 217 11.04 26.32 5.54
CA PRO A 217 10.25 25.69 4.50
C PRO A 217 11.14 24.89 3.55
N THR A 218 10.74 23.66 3.26
CA THR A 218 11.43 22.83 2.27
C THR A 218 11.00 23.28 0.88
N ASN A 219 11.94 23.84 0.12
CA ASN A 219 11.71 24.23 -1.27
C ASN A 219 12.01 23.07 -2.22
N ARG A 220 11.05 22.77 -3.10
CA ARG A 220 11.16 21.77 -4.16
C ARG A 220 10.83 22.42 -5.49
N SER A 221 11.47 21.93 -6.55
CA SER A 221 11.16 22.32 -7.93
C SER A 221 10.66 21.12 -8.69
N ILE A 222 9.63 21.33 -9.52
CA ILE A 222 9.10 20.33 -10.43
C ILE A 222 8.82 20.99 -11.78
N ILE A 223 9.01 20.25 -12.87
CA ILE A 223 8.70 20.74 -14.20
C ILE A 223 7.26 20.37 -14.50
N MET A 224 6.41 21.37 -14.75
CA MET A 224 5.00 21.16 -15.09
C MET A 224 4.65 21.96 -16.33
N ASP A 225 3.90 21.35 -17.25
CA ASP A 225 3.24 22.06 -18.35
C ASP A 225 2.33 23.18 -17.78
N PRO A 226 2.23 24.34 -18.43
CA PRO A 226 1.31 25.41 -17.98
C PRO A 226 -0.16 24.96 -17.89
N SER A 227 -0.55 23.96 -18.67
CA SER A 227 -1.87 23.30 -18.64
C SER A 227 -1.89 21.99 -17.85
N GLY A 228 -0.78 21.67 -17.18
CA GLY A 228 -0.61 20.45 -16.39
C GLY A 228 -1.47 20.45 -15.13
N ASN A 229 -1.73 19.25 -14.64
CA ASN A 229 -2.45 18.97 -13.41
C ASN A 229 -1.51 18.17 -12.51
N MET A 230 -1.29 18.54 -11.26
CA MET A 230 -0.43 17.72 -10.40
C MET A 230 -0.88 17.71 -8.95
N LEU A 231 -0.91 16.52 -8.35
CA LEU A 231 -1.02 16.39 -6.90
C LEU A 231 0.37 16.55 -6.30
N LEU A 232 0.68 17.73 -5.79
CA LEU A 232 1.98 17.99 -5.17
C LEU A 232 1.93 17.57 -3.70
N SER A 233 3.01 16.95 -3.22
CA SER A 233 3.08 16.53 -1.83
C SER A 233 4.51 16.49 -1.30
N GLN A 234 4.65 16.65 0.00
CA GLN A 234 5.90 16.54 0.73
C GLN A 234 5.58 15.97 2.12
N THR A 235 6.56 15.29 2.71
CA THR A 235 6.43 14.66 4.02
C THR A 235 7.29 15.36 5.06
N CYS A 236 6.77 15.47 6.27
CA CYS A 236 7.47 15.87 7.48
C CYS A 236 7.66 14.62 8.35
N PRO A 237 8.86 14.01 8.33
CA PRO A 237 9.11 12.77 9.05
C PRO A 237 9.15 13.00 10.56
N GLY A 238 8.46 12.14 11.31
CA GLY A 238 8.44 12.16 12.76
C GLY A 238 7.66 13.32 13.37
N ILE A 239 6.86 14.04 12.59
CA ILE A 239 6.14 15.24 13.03
C ILE A 239 4.64 15.03 12.95
N THR A 240 3.90 15.46 13.97
CA THR A 240 2.42 15.44 14.03
C THR A 240 1.81 16.74 13.49
N PHE A 241 0.48 16.82 13.39
CA PHE A 241 -0.23 18.07 13.05
C PHE A 241 0.18 19.27 13.93
N ASP A 242 0.36 19.00 15.21
CA ASP A 242 0.64 20.02 16.21
C ASP A 242 2.15 20.30 16.33
N GLY A 243 2.99 19.65 15.52
CA GLY A 243 4.44 19.85 15.57
C GLY A 243 5.15 19.09 16.69
N HIS A 244 4.51 18.06 17.25
CA HIS A 244 5.17 17.14 18.20
C HIS A 244 6.03 16.12 17.47
N GLU A 245 7.16 15.77 18.07
CA GLU A 245 8.01 14.69 17.58
C GLU A 245 7.47 13.33 18.05
N VAL A 246 7.08 12.49 17.10
CA VAL A 246 6.61 11.13 17.34
C VAL A 246 7.42 10.16 16.46
N PRO A 247 8.20 9.24 17.05
CA PRO A 247 9.02 8.30 16.29
C PRO A 247 8.22 7.50 15.27
N GLY A 248 8.72 7.43 14.03
CA GLY A 248 8.11 6.65 12.95
C GLY A 248 6.90 7.31 12.28
N SER A 249 6.27 8.33 12.87
CA SER A 249 5.15 9.03 12.26
C SER A 249 5.56 9.78 10.97
N GLN A 250 4.58 10.12 10.14
CA GLN A 250 4.78 11.03 9.01
C GLN A 250 3.59 11.98 8.88
N LEU A 251 3.85 13.24 8.60
CA LEU A 251 2.84 14.17 8.13
C LEU A 251 3.02 14.38 6.62
N LEU A 252 2.08 13.91 5.80
CA LEU A 252 2.02 14.19 4.37
C LEU A 252 1.24 15.49 4.16
N ILE A 253 1.91 16.52 3.65
CA ILE A 253 1.27 17.76 3.25
C ILE A 253 1.10 17.71 1.73
N LEU A 254 -0.13 17.88 1.25
CA LEU A 254 -0.47 17.74 -0.16
C LEU A 254 -1.48 18.78 -0.62
N ALA A 255 -1.43 19.11 -1.91
CA ALA A 255 -2.35 20.03 -2.56
C ALA A 255 -2.46 19.70 -4.07
N GLY A 256 -3.67 19.80 -4.62
CA GLY A 256 -3.90 19.62 -6.05
C GLY A 256 -3.71 20.92 -6.83
N TYR A 257 -3.11 20.80 -8.00
CA TYR A 257 -2.87 21.90 -8.94
C TYR A 257 -3.39 21.56 -10.33
N GLY A 258 -3.76 22.61 -11.07
CA GLY A 258 -4.39 22.51 -12.39
C GLY A 258 -5.90 22.28 -12.32
N PRO A 259 -6.62 22.47 -13.44
CA PRO A 259 -8.08 22.34 -13.48
C PRO A 259 -8.60 21.00 -12.94
N MET A 260 -7.90 19.90 -13.25
CA MET A 260 -8.32 18.54 -12.90
C MET A 260 -8.20 18.24 -11.41
N TYR A 261 -7.30 18.90 -10.67
CA TYR A 261 -7.10 18.62 -9.23
C TYR A 261 -7.40 19.81 -8.33
N SER A 262 -7.96 20.89 -8.89
CA SER A 262 -8.29 22.12 -8.16
C SER A 262 -9.23 21.93 -6.97
N TYR A 263 -10.05 20.88 -6.97
CA TYR A 263 -10.92 20.53 -5.84
C TYR A 263 -10.15 19.93 -4.64
N ILE A 264 -8.89 19.51 -4.82
CA ILE A 264 -8.04 18.99 -3.75
C ILE A 264 -7.40 20.18 -3.03
N THR A 265 -8.14 20.75 -2.07
CA THR A 265 -7.65 21.85 -1.24
C THR A 265 -6.41 21.43 -0.43
N PRO A 266 -5.46 22.34 -0.18
CA PRO A 266 -4.26 22.05 0.59
C PRO A 266 -4.59 21.46 1.96
N ARG A 267 -3.98 20.32 2.27
CA ARG A 267 -4.26 19.55 3.50
C ARG A 267 -3.03 18.83 3.98
N ALA A 268 -3.05 18.48 5.26
CA ALA A 268 -2.08 17.60 5.87
C ALA A 268 -2.78 16.29 6.30
N CYS A 269 -2.10 15.17 6.09
CA CYS A 269 -2.53 13.85 6.51
C CYS A 269 -1.45 13.26 7.41
N GLU A 270 -1.80 12.98 8.65
CA GLU A 270 -0.95 12.38 9.66
C GLU A 270 -1.06 10.86 9.59
N PHE A 271 0.09 10.20 9.50
CA PHE A 271 0.25 8.74 9.43
C PHE A 271 0.92 8.28 10.71
N MET A 272 0.18 7.50 11.50
CA MET A 272 0.66 6.87 12.73
C MET A 272 0.84 5.38 12.50
N PRO A 273 2.06 4.89 12.24
CA PRO A 273 2.29 3.49 11.96
C PRO A 273 2.21 2.65 13.23
N TYR A 274 1.67 1.45 13.06
CA TYR A 274 1.63 0.39 14.04
C TYR A 274 2.20 -0.88 13.43
N LEU A 275 2.93 -1.63 14.25
CA LEU A 275 3.25 -3.01 13.95
C LEU A 275 2.04 -3.87 14.28
N THR A 276 1.55 -4.61 13.30
CA THR A 276 0.30 -5.38 13.43
C THR A 276 0.58 -6.84 13.19
N VAL A 277 0.09 -7.68 14.10
CA VAL A 277 -0.01 -9.12 13.91
C VAL A 277 -1.46 -9.44 13.61
N SER A 278 -1.72 -10.02 12.45
CA SER A 278 -3.06 -10.40 12.01
C SER A 278 -3.15 -11.89 11.77
N GLU A 279 -4.30 -12.44 12.14
CA GLU A 279 -4.74 -13.74 11.67
C GLU A 279 -5.40 -13.52 10.30
N VAL A 280 -4.85 -14.20 9.29
CA VAL A 280 -5.28 -14.06 7.90
C VAL A 280 -5.79 -15.41 7.42
N GLN A 281 -7.05 -15.41 7.01
CA GLN A 281 -7.70 -16.55 6.37
C GLN A 281 -7.54 -16.43 4.86
N TYR A 282 -7.05 -17.51 4.28
CA TYR A 282 -6.87 -17.66 2.85
C TYR A 282 -7.82 -18.72 2.32
N SER A 283 -8.46 -18.43 1.18
CA SER A 283 -9.23 -19.42 0.43
C SER A 283 -8.43 -20.00 -0.74
N SER A 284 -8.79 -21.22 -1.15
CA SER A 284 -8.32 -21.84 -2.39
C SER A 284 -8.69 -21.07 -3.66
N SER A 285 -9.56 -20.05 -3.57
CA SER A 285 -9.94 -19.12 -4.63
C SER A 285 -9.17 -17.79 -4.61
N SER A 286 -8.07 -17.73 -3.85
CA SER A 286 -7.20 -16.54 -3.69
C SER A 286 -7.90 -15.35 -3.04
N ILE A 287 -8.93 -15.60 -2.23
CA ILE A 287 -9.54 -14.57 -1.38
C ILE A 287 -8.75 -14.55 -0.07
N VAL A 288 -8.17 -13.39 0.23
CA VAL A 288 -7.47 -13.12 1.49
C VAL A 288 -8.40 -12.28 2.34
N ASN A 289 -8.60 -12.70 3.59
CA ASN A 289 -9.40 -11.97 4.56
C ASN A 289 -8.68 -11.93 5.90
N ILE A 290 -8.64 -10.78 6.57
CA ILE A 290 -8.24 -10.73 7.98
C ILE A 290 -9.40 -11.32 8.78
N SER A 291 -9.17 -12.47 9.40
CA SER A 291 -10.12 -13.04 10.35
C SER A 291 -10.07 -12.27 11.67
N ARG A 292 -8.87 -11.87 12.11
CA ARG A 292 -8.68 -11.15 13.38
C ARG A 292 -7.39 -10.34 13.40
N ILE A 293 -7.39 -9.18 14.07
CA ILE A 293 -6.16 -8.53 14.52
C ILE A 293 -5.76 -9.17 15.86
N ILE A 294 -4.59 -9.79 15.92
CA ILE A 294 -4.05 -10.44 17.13
C ILE A 294 -3.43 -9.38 18.04
N SER A 295 -2.57 -8.52 17.48
CA SER A 295 -1.95 -7.40 18.20
C SER A 295 -1.73 -6.22 17.26
N ARG A 296 -1.70 -5.03 17.86
CA ARG A 296 -1.40 -3.76 17.19
C ARG A 296 -0.62 -2.90 18.15
N GLU A 297 0.68 -2.76 17.89
CA GLU A 297 1.63 -2.09 18.78
C GLU A 297 2.15 -0.82 18.11
N ALA A 298 2.20 0.27 18.86
CA ALA A 298 2.75 1.53 18.35
C ALA A 298 4.24 1.37 18.05
N VAL A 299 4.69 2.04 16.99
CA VAL A 299 6.12 2.08 16.65
C VAL A 299 6.89 2.78 17.77
N THR A 300 8.00 2.17 18.19
CA THR A 300 8.90 2.71 19.22
C THR A 300 10.09 3.38 18.56
N PRO A 301 10.91 4.17 19.30
CA PRO A 301 12.17 4.69 18.76
C PRO A 301 13.07 3.61 18.14
N GLU A 302 13.08 2.40 18.70
CA GLU A 302 13.88 1.29 18.18
C GLU A 302 13.36 0.74 16.84
N THR A 303 12.04 0.72 16.63
CA THR A 303 11.42 0.17 15.41
C THR A 303 11.08 1.23 14.36
N ALA A 304 11.19 2.52 14.71
CA ALA A 304 10.98 3.67 13.84
C ALA A 304 11.76 3.63 12.50
N PRO A 305 13.01 3.13 12.43
CA PRO A 305 13.71 3.00 11.15
C PRO A 305 12.99 2.11 10.14
N ILE A 306 12.30 1.05 10.61
CA ILE A 306 11.56 0.14 9.74
C ILE A 306 10.36 0.88 9.14
N ALA A 307 9.59 1.58 9.98
CA ALA A 307 8.46 2.40 9.53
C ALA A 307 8.90 3.48 8.52
N SER A 308 10.04 4.14 8.78
CA SER A 308 10.61 5.13 7.88
C SER A 308 10.99 4.53 6.52
N THR A 309 11.56 3.33 6.48
CA THR A 309 11.89 2.64 5.23
C THR A 309 10.64 2.31 4.43
N VAL A 310 9.64 1.75 5.10
CA VAL A 310 8.33 1.41 4.52
C VAL A 310 7.65 2.64 3.90
N LEU A 311 7.63 3.76 4.62
CA LEU A 311 7.09 5.04 4.13
C LEU A 311 7.94 5.65 3.01
N SER A 312 9.25 5.45 3.04
CA SER A 312 10.16 5.90 1.98
C SER A 312 9.94 5.13 0.69
N SER A 313 9.66 3.83 0.76
CA SER A 313 9.28 3.01 -0.40
C SER A 313 7.99 3.51 -1.04
N VAL A 314 6.98 3.89 -0.24
CA VAL A 314 5.74 4.48 -0.77
C VAL A 314 6.02 5.80 -1.47
N ARG A 315 6.78 6.69 -0.84
CA ARG A 315 7.17 7.97 -1.45
C ARG A 315 7.91 7.77 -2.76
N HIS A 316 8.81 6.78 -2.82
CA HIS A 316 9.53 6.44 -4.03
C HIS A 316 8.56 6.04 -5.15
N THR A 317 7.63 5.11 -4.87
CA THR A 317 6.59 4.68 -5.80
C THR A 317 5.71 5.84 -6.28
N MET A 318 5.29 6.74 -5.39
CA MET A 318 4.49 7.92 -5.77
C MET A 318 5.23 8.83 -6.76
N ASN A 319 6.55 8.95 -6.62
CA ASN A 319 7.39 9.79 -7.47
C ASN A 319 7.78 9.12 -8.79
N GLN A 320 7.77 7.78 -8.87
CA GLN A 320 8.11 7.05 -10.10
C GLN A 320 7.11 7.29 -11.24
N TYR A 321 5.85 7.60 -10.93
CA TYR A 321 4.78 7.80 -11.92
C TYR A 321 4.40 9.27 -12.09
N VAL A 322 5.37 10.17 -11.96
CA VAL A 322 5.21 11.60 -12.20
C VAL A 322 5.64 11.92 -13.63
N SER A 323 4.74 12.53 -14.40
CA SER A 323 5.04 13.12 -15.71
C SER A 323 5.00 14.64 -15.63
N TYR A 324 5.40 15.33 -16.70
CA TYR A 324 5.35 16.80 -16.77
C TYR A 324 3.91 17.35 -16.88
N ARG A 325 2.89 16.52 -17.13
CA ARG A 325 1.47 16.94 -17.22
C ARG A 325 0.59 16.44 -16.10
N GLN A 326 0.92 15.29 -15.51
CA GLN A 326 0.12 14.62 -14.49
C GLN A 326 0.93 13.63 -13.67
N ASN A 327 0.42 13.27 -12.50
CA ASN A 327 0.95 12.18 -11.71
C ASN A 327 -0.13 11.15 -11.37
N LYS A 328 0.30 9.87 -11.33
CA LYS A 328 -0.63 8.76 -11.19
C LYS A 328 -1.46 8.81 -9.90
N VAL A 329 -0.85 9.26 -8.81
CA VAL A 329 -1.52 9.43 -7.51
C VAL A 329 -2.65 10.46 -7.61
N GLY A 330 -2.42 11.59 -8.29
CA GLY A 330 -3.46 12.59 -8.55
C GLY A 330 -4.61 12.02 -9.37
N ASP A 331 -4.29 11.25 -10.41
CA ASP A 331 -5.29 10.55 -11.24
C ASP A 331 -6.12 9.56 -10.43
N ASP A 332 -5.52 8.82 -9.49
CA ASP A 332 -6.23 7.85 -8.64
C ASP A 332 -7.18 8.52 -7.66
N VAL A 333 -6.70 9.58 -6.97
CA VAL A 333 -7.54 10.37 -6.07
C VAL A 333 -8.69 10.99 -6.87
N ALA A 334 -8.41 11.50 -8.08
CA ALA A 334 -9.44 12.07 -8.94
C ALA A 334 -10.46 11.08 -9.47
N SER A 335 -10.01 9.88 -9.85
CA SER A 335 -10.91 8.79 -10.23
C SER A 335 -11.86 8.45 -9.09
N LEU A 336 -11.35 8.22 -7.89
CA LEU A 336 -12.19 7.86 -6.73
C LEU A 336 -13.12 9.01 -6.30
N TYR A 337 -12.64 10.25 -6.38
CA TYR A 337 -13.43 11.43 -6.06
C TYR A 337 -14.56 11.64 -7.07
N GLY A 338 -14.25 11.56 -8.37
CA GLY A 338 -15.22 11.73 -9.47
C GLY A 338 -16.32 10.67 -9.50
N ILE A 339 -16.07 9.45 -9.00
CA ILE A 339 -17.12 8.43 -8.87
C ILE A 339 -18.14 8.81 -7.78
N LEU A 340 -17.72 9.54 -6.73
CA LEU A 340 -18.56 9.83 -5.55
C LEU A 340 -19.12 11.25 -5.51
N SER A 341 -18.47 12.21 -6.15
CA SER A 341 -18.96 13.59 -6.21
C SER A 341 -19.85 13.77 -7.44
N SER A 342 -21.14 14.04 -7.24
CA SER A 342 -21.90 14.80 -8.23
C SER A 342 -21.20 16.16 -8.39
N ILE A 343 -20.57 16.35 -9.55
CA ILE A 343 -19.70 17.45 -9.94
C ILE A 343 -20.35 18.79 -9.55
N ASP A 344 -19.79 19.49 -8.54
CA ASP A 344 -19.76 20.97 -8.38
C ASP A 344 -19.41 21.49 -6.96
N SER A 345 -19.02 20.67 -5.99
CA SER A 345 -18.48 21.19 -4.71
C SER A 345 -17.32 20.38 -4.14
N SER A 346 -16.39 21.07 -3.48
CA SER A 346 -15.30 20.47 -2.68
C SER A 346 -15.90 19.82 -1.43
N ASN A 347 -16.14 18.51 -1.49
CA ASN A 347 -16.57 17.71 -0.36
C ASN A 347 -15.34 17.23 0.41
N ASP A 348 -14.86 18.06 1.33
CA ASP A 348 -13.67 17.78 2.13
C ASP A 348 -13.78 16.50 2.95
N LEU A 349 -14.98 16.14 3.41
CA LEU A 349 -15.24 14.90 4.13
C LEU A 349 -15.04 13.67 3.23
N LEU A 350 -15.54 13.73 2.00
CA LEU A 350 -15.34 12.68 1.00
C LEU A 350 -13.85 12.56 0.62
N LEU A 351 -13.17 13.68 0.39
CA LEU A 351 -11.76 13.67 0.05
C LEU A 351 -10.90 13.17 1.21
N ASN A 352 -11.21 13.55 2.45
CA ASN A 352 -10.57 12.98 3.64
C ASN A 352 -10.83 11.48 3.73
N ARG A 353 -12.05 11.00 3.46
CA ARG A 353 -12.34 9.57 3.43
C ARG A 353 -11.53 8.85 2.37
N ILE A 354 -11.39 9.40 1.16
CA ILE A 354 -10.58 8.82 0.08
C ILE A 354 -9.11 8.73 0.49
N LEU A 355 -8.56 9.81 1.07
CA LEU A 355 -7.15 9.87 1.48
C LEU A 355 -6.84 8.98 2.68
N VAL A 356 -7.75 8.90 3.65
CA VAL A 356 -7.68 7.95 4.78
C VAL A 356 -7.82 6.51 4.27
N SER A 357 -8.60 6.30 3.21
CA SER A 357 -8.81 4.97 2.63
C SER A 357 -7.66 4.49 1.73
N HIS A 358 -6.79 5.41 1.30
CA HIS A 358 -5.50 5.12 0.66
C HIS A 358 -4.45 4.69 1.70
N ASP A 359 -4.85 3.88 2.67
CA ASP A 359 -3.91 3.21 3.57
C ASP A 359 -3.20 2.10 2.80
N VAL A 360 -1.89 2.25 2.66
CA VAL A 360 -1.00 1.40 1.85
C VAL A 360 -0.52 0.17 2.63
N PHE A 361 -0.92 0.00 3.89
CA PHE A 361 -0.29 -1.00 4.75
C PHE A 361 -1.29 -1.94 5.40
N SER A 362 -1.42 -3.13 4.77
CA SER A 362 -1.62 -4.39 5.49
C SER A 362 -0.98 -5.57 4.77
#